data_AF-A0A480MJN4-F1
#
_entry.id   AF-A0A480MJN4-F1
#
_cell.length_a   1.000
_cell.length_b   1.000
_cell.length_c   1.000
_cell.angle_alpha   90.00
_cell.angle_beta   90.00
_cell.angle_gamma   90.00
#
_symmetry.space_group_name_H-M   'P 1'
#
loop_
_entity.id
_entity.type
_entity.pdbx_description
1 polymer ?
#
loop_
_entity_poly.entity_id
_entity_poly.type
_entity_poly.pdbx_seq_one_letter_code
_entity_poly.pdbx_strand_id
1 'polypeptide(L)'
;MKSVMQCLGVQRSRSQGHSRELYLQEQSLKVAALNGQRLGLQDDKDLQALLKGGQLLKVKSNSWRRERFYKLQEDCKTIWQESRKVMRTPESQLFSIEDIQEVRMGHRTEGLEKFARDVPEDRCFSIVFKDQRNTLDLIAPSPADAQHWVLGLRKIIHHSGSMDQRQKLQHWIHSCLRKADKNKDNKMSFKEVQNFLKELNIQVDDSYARKIFRECDHSQTDSLEDEEIETFYKMLTQRKEIDRIFEEAAGSEEALSVDQLVAFLQHQQREEAAGPALALSLIERYEPSETAKAQRQMTKDGFLMYLLSADGSAFNLAHRRVYQDMGQPLSHYLVSSSHNTYLLEDQLTGPSSTEAYIRALCKGCRCLELDCWDGPNLEPIIYHGYTFTSKILFCDVLRAIRDYAFKASSYPVILSLENHCSLEQQRVMARHLRALLGPMLLDRPLDGVTTSLPSPEQLKGKILLKGKKLGGLFPPGGEGSPEATVVSDEDEAAEMEDEAVRSRVQHKPTEDKLRLVKELSDMVIYCKSVHFRGFPSPGTPGQAFYEMASFSENRALRLLQESGNSFVRHNVNHLSRIYPAGWRTDSSNYNPVEMWNSGCQIGLCTPSISEGNPQPLIALSCP
;
A
#
# COMPACT_ATOMS: atom_id res chain seq x y z
N MET A 1 3.05 -58.46 64.23
CA MET A 1 1.72 -57.82 64.23
C MET A 1 1.89 -56.44 63.62
N LYS A 2 1.33 -56.00 62.49
CA LYS A 2 0.41 -56.48 61.43
C LYS A 2 0.80 -55.61 60.20
N SER A 3 1.09 -56.16 59.02
CA SER A 3 0.15 -56.48 57.91
C SER A 3 -0.03 -55.31 56.90
N VAL A 4 0.48 -55.40 55.65
CA VAL A 4 -0.26 -55.65 54.35
C VAL A 4 -0.70 -54.31 53.67
N MET A 5 -0.56 -53.98 52.37
CA MET A 5 -0.59 -54.66 51.03
C MET A 5 0.48 -54.07 50.08
N GLN A 6 1.21 -54.79 49.23
CA GLN A 6 0.88 -55.52 47.97
C GLN A 6 0.56 -54.67 46.72
N CYS A 7 1.46 -54.83 45.74
CA CYS A 7 1.49 -54.53 44.30
C CYS A 7 0.16 -54.33 43.56
N LEU A 8 0.14 -53.39 42.59
CA LEU A 8 -0.42 -53.57 41.24
C LEU A 8 0.30 -52.60 40.26
N GLY A 9 0.87 -53.16 39.19
CA GLY A 9 1.61 -52.42 38.18
C GLY A 9 0.71 -51.60 37.26
N VAL A 10 1.20 -50.43 36.86
CA VAL A 10 0.62 -49.66 35.75
C VAL A 10 1.54 -49.85 34.54
N GLN A 11 1.14 -50.73 33.63
CA GLN A 11 1.63 -50.69 32.26
C GLN A 11 1.25 -49.33 31.65
N ARG A 12 2.23 -48.47 31.38
CA ARG A 12 2.01 -47.27 30.56
C ARG A 12 1.72 -47.71 29.13
N SER A 13 0.49 -47.49 28.68
CA SER A 13 0.03 -47.69 27.31
C SER A 13 0.77 -46.75 26.34
N ARG A 14 1.89 -47.20 25.79
CA ARG A 14 2.66 -46.49 24.75
C ARG A 14 1.94 -46.41 23.39
N SER A 15 0.82 -47.12 23.20
CA SER A 15 0.12 -47.28 21.91
C SER A 15 -0.99 -46.26 21.62
N GLN A 16 -1.59 -45.63 22.64
CA GLN A 16 -2.69 -44.66 22.43
C GLN A 16 -2.20 -43.28 21.95
N GLY A 17 -1.02 -42.83 22.36
CA GLY A 17 -0.45 -41.54 21.93
C GLY A 17 -0.07 -41.52 20.45
N HIS A 18 0.54 -42.61 19.96
CA HIS A 18 1.00 -42.71 18.57
C HIS A 18 -0.17 -42.82 17.58
N SER A 19 -1.23 -43.55 17.95
CA SER A 19 -2.43 -43.69 17.12
C SER A 19 -3.20 -42.37 16.98
N ARG A 20 -3.26 -41.57 18.06
CA ARG A 20 -3.86 -40.23 18.03
C ARG A 20 -3.03 -39.24 17.22
N GLU A 21 -1.70 -39.33 17.31
CA GLU A 21 -0.78 -38.49 16.53
C GLU A 21 -0.85 -38.79 15.03
N LEU A 22 -0.92 -40.08 14.65
CA LEU A 22 -1.14 -40.52 13.27
C LEU A 22 -2.50 -40.06 12.73
N TYR A 23 -3.56 -40.16 13.55
CA TYR A 23 -4.89 -39.66 13.18
C TYR A 23 -4.92 -38.15 12.93
N LEU A 24 -4.28 -37.37 13.82
CA LEU A 24 -4.16 -35.91 13.66
C LEU A 24 -3.35 -35.55 12.41
N GLN A 25 -2.28 -36.30 12.12
CA GLN A 25 -1.47 -36.09 10.93
C GLN A 25 -2.26 -36.42 9.65
N GLU A 26 -3.07 -37.47 9.66
CA GLU A 26 -3.94 -37.84 8.54
C GLU A 26 -5.04 -36.79 8.31
N GLN A 27 -5.62 -36.24 9.38
CA GLN A 27 -6.56 -35.13 9.29
C GLN A 27 -5.90 -33.87 8.71
N SER A 28 -4.71 -33.49 9.19
CA SER A 28 -3.94 -32.36 8.63
C SER A 28 -3.68 -32.52 7.13
N LEU A 29 -3.36 -33.72 6.66
CA LEU A 29 -3.14 -34.00 5.24
C LEU A 29 -4.44 -33.85 4.42
N LYS A 30 -5.57 -34.35 4.92
CA LYS A 30 -6.88 -34.19 4.27
C LYS A 30 -7.26 -32.72 4.14
N VAL A 31 -6.97 -31.91 5.16
CA VAL A 31 -7.20 -30.47 5.15
C VAL A 31 -6.35 -29.77 4.09
N ALA A 32 -5.06 -30.05 4.08
CA ALA A 32 -4.14 -29.44 3.12
C ALA A 32 -4.53 -29.79 1.69
N ALA A 33 -4.94 -31.03 1.44
CA ALA A 33 -5.43 -31.48 0.13
C ALA A 33 -6.70 -30.73 -0.30
N LEU A 34 -7.69 -30.61 0.60
CA LEU A 34 -8.95 -29.90 0.33
C LEU A 34 -8.71 -28.41 0.04
N ASN A 35 -7.84 -27.76 0.80
CA ASN A 35 -7.51 -26.35 0.61
C ASN A 35 -6.64 -26.13 -0.64
N GLY A 36 -5.72 -27.05 -0.94
CA GLY A 36 -5.01 -27.07 -2.21
C GLY A 36 -5.97 -27.18 -3.40
N GLN A 37 -6.96 -28.08 -3.33
CA GLN A 37 -8.00 -28.21 -4.35
C GLN A 37 -8.84 -26.93 -4.51
N ARG A 38 -9.22 -26.28 -3.40
CA ARG A 38 -9.93 -24.99 -3.42
C ARG A 38 -9.14 -23.86 -4.06
N LEU A 39 -7.82 -23.87 -3.94
CA LEU A 39 -6.93 -22.92 -4.61
C LEU A 39 -6.65 -23.30 -6.08
N GLY A 40 -7.12 -24.46 -6.56
CA GLY A 40 -6.76 -24.99 -7.88
C GLY A 40 -5.32 -25.52 -7.96
N LEU A 41 -4.71 -25.84 -6.81
CA LEU A 41 -3.31 -26.20 -6.62
C LEU A 41 -3.14 -27.62 -6.05
N GLN A 42 -4.11 -28.52 -6.22
CA GLN A 42 -4.13 -29.85 -5.59
C GLN A 42 -2.87 -30.71 -5.83
N ASP A 43 -2.19 -30.52 -6.96
CA ASP A 43 -0.98 -31.25 -7.35
C ASP A 43 0.23 -30.32 -7.57
N ASP A 44 0.15 -29.08 -7.07
CA ASP A 44 1.20 -28.08 -7.29
C ASP A 44 2.44 -28.38 -6.44
N LYS A 45 3.58 -28.60 -7.11
CA LYS A 45 4.85 -28.94 -6.45
C LYS A 45 5.37 -27.83 -5.53
N ASP A 46 5.09 -26.57 -5.84
CA ASP A 46 5.50 -25.44 -5.01
C ASP A 46 4.67 -25.41 -3.73
N LEU A 47 3.34 -25.56 -3.84
CA LEU A 47 2.46 -25.63 -2.67
C LEU A 47 2.86 -26.76 -1.71
N GLN A 48 3.16 -27.95 -2.24
CA GLN A 48 3.61 -29.08 -1.44
C GLN A 48 4.95 -28.80 -0.72
N ALA A 49 5.87 -28.09 -1.36
CA ALA A 49 7.13 -27.69 -0.74
C ALA A 49 6.90 -26.71 0.44
N LEU A 50 6.00 -25.74 0.27
CA LEU A 50 5.64 -24.80 1.34
C LEU A 50 4.96 -25.50 2.54
N LEU A 51 4.04 -26.43 2.27
CA LEU A 51 3.33 -27.23 3.29
C LEU A 51 4.28 -28.18 4.04
N LYS A 52 5.28 -28.72 3.36
CA LYS A 52 6.35 -29.49 4.00
C LYS A 52 7.21 -28.59 4.90
N GLY A 53 7.39 -27.33 4.48
CA GLY A 53 8.25 -26.37 5.16
C GLY A 53 9.73 -26.59 4.87
N GLY A 54 10.55 -25.60 5.25
CA GLY A 54 11.98 -25.61 4.97
C GLY A 54 12.78 -24.75 5.95
N GLN A 55 14.07 -25.06 6.06
CA GLN A 55 15.03 -24.25 6.79
C GLN A 55 15.49 -23.08 5.91
N LEU A 56 15.33 -21.87 6.40
CA LEU A 56 15.76 -20.64 5.72
C LEU A 56 16.64 -19.82 6.67
N LEU A 57 17.65 -19.15 6.12
CA LEU A 57 18.47 -18.21 6.86
C LEU A 57 17.80 -16.84 6.85
N LYS A 58 17.31 -16.39 8.01
CA LYS A 58 16.81 -15.02 8.19
C LYS A 58 17.98 -14.05 8.32
N VAL A 59 17.99 -13.04 7.45
CA VAL A 59 19.05 -12.03 7.39
C VAL A 59 18.60 -10.76 8.13
N LYS A 60 19.48 -10.21 8.96
CA LYS A 60 19.30 -8.87 9.57
C LYS A 60 20.53 -7.98 9.47
N SER A 61 21.72 -8.59 9.43
CA SER A 61 23.00 -7.90 9.26
C SER A 61 24.06 -8.90 8.78
N ASN A 62 25.27 -8.43 8.45
CA ASN A 62 26.41 -9.28 8.08
C ASN A 62 26.72 -10.35 9.14
N SER A 63 26.62 -10.00 10.42
CA SER A 63 26.90 -10.92 11.55
C SER A 63 25.66 -11.66 12.05
N TRP A 64 24.46 -11.30 11.57
CA TRP A 64 23.20 -11.90 11.97
C TRP A 64 22.48 -12.52 10.78
N ARG A 65 22.84 -13.77 10.51
CA ARG A 65 22.11 -14.69 9.63
C ARG A 65 21.76 -15.93 10.44
N ARG A 66 20.48 -16.15 10.71
CA ARG A 66 20.05 -17.23 11.63
C ARG A 66 19.05 -18.15 10.95
N GLU A 67 19.36 -19.44 11.02
CA GLU A 67 18.47 -20.48 10.50
C GLU A 67 17.18 -20.50 11.29
N ARG A 68 16.06 -20.60 10.57
CA ARG A 68 14.71 -20.68 11.10
C ARG A 68 13.90 -21.60 10.20
N PHE A 69 13.08 -22.43 10.83
CA PHE A 69 12.10 -23.22 10.09
C PHE A 69 10.89 -22.36 9.74
N TYR A 70 10.48 -22.41 8.48
CA TYR A 70 9.27 -21.78 7.97
C TYR A 70 8.38 -22.86 7.35
N LYS A 71 7.07 -22.79 7.60
CA LYS A 71 6.10 -23.73 7.04
C LYS A 71 4.76 -23.05 6.80
N LEU A 72 4.20 -23.25 5.61
CA LEU A 72 2.80 -22.94 5.33
C LEU A 72 1.91 -23.89 6.12
N GLN A 73 0.95 -23.34 6.86
CA GLN A 73 -0.02 -24.16 7.59
C GLN A 73 -1.02 -24.79 6.63
N GLU A 74 -1.71 -25.82 7.10
CA GLU A 74 -2.68 -26.59 6.31
C GLU A 74 -3.88 -25.73 5.85
N ASP A 75 -4.07 -24.54 6.43
CA ASP A 75 -5.03 -23.53 6.00
C ASP A 75 -4.65 -22.83 4.68
N CYS A 76 -3.42 -23.04 4.17
CA CYS A 76 -2.84 -22.38 3.00
C CYS A 76 -2.88 -20.84 3.05
N LYS A 77 -2.98 -20.25 4.25
CA LYS A 77 -3.14 -18.81 4.48
C LYS A 77 -2.19 -18.26 5.52
N THR A 78 -1.71 -19.08 6.45
CA THR A 78 -0.79 -18.64 7.49
C THR A 78 0.57 -19.32 7.36
N ILE A 79 1.62 -18.54 7.57
CA ILE A 79 2.99 -19.05 7.63
C ILE A 79 3.41 -19.09 9.08
N TRP A 80 3.79 -20.27 9.52
CA TRP A 80 4.45 -20.48 10.79
C TRP A 80 5.95 -20.26 10.65
N GLN A 81 6.53 -19.55 11.59
CA GLN A 81 7.96 -19.32 11.72
C GLN A 81 8.46 -19.72 13.11
N GLU A 82 9.63 -20.35 13.15
CA GLU A 82 10.32 -20.62 14.40
C GLU A 82 10.77 -19.30 15.06
N SER A 83 10.40 -19.08 16.33
CA SER A 83 10.87 -17.94 17.11
C SER A 83 11.67 -18.39 18.31
N ARG A 84 12.86 -17.78 18.49
CA ARG A 84 13.74 -18.01 19.66
C ARG A 84 13.71 -16.85 20.65
N LYS A 85 12.72 -15.95 20.58
CA LYS A 85 12.54 -14.86 21.58
C LYS A 85 12.29 -15.46 22.97
N VAL A 86 12.65 -14.72 24.02
CA VAL A 86 12.49 -15.15 25.43
C VAL A 86 11.04 -14.99 25.90
N MET A 87 10.39 -13.88 25.58
CA MET A 87 8.94 -13.70 25.68
C MET A 87 8.30 -14.13 24.36
N ARG A 88 7.79 -15.37 24.31
CA ARG A 88 7.10 -15.91 23.12
C ARG A 88 5.60 -15.79 23.32
N THR A 89 4.92 -15.23 22.33
CA THR A 89 3.47 -15.38 22.21
C THR A 89 3.17 -16.21 20.96
N PRO A 90 2.10 -17.03 20.94
CA PRO A 90 1.72 -17.82 19.76
C PRO A 90 1.59 -16.98 18.48
N GLU A 91 1.14 -15.73 18.61
CA GLU A 91 0.95 -14.78 17.51
C GLU A 91 2.28 -14.32 16.91
N SER A 92 3.36 -14.27 17.70
CA SER A 92 4.69 -13.88 17.20
C SER A 92 5.32 -14.90 16.23
N GLN A 93 4.73 -16.09 16.14
CA GLN A 93 5.18 -17.19 15.30
C GLN A 93 4.35 -17.38 14.04
N LEU A 94 3.28 -16.62 13.87
CA LEU A 94 2.39 -16.74 12.72
C LEU A 94 2.30 -15.39 12.01
N PHE A 95 2.24 -15.41 10.70
CA PHE A 95 1.82 -14.24 9.93
C PHE A 95 0.93 -14.67 8.76
N SER A 96 0.00 -13.81 8.38
CA SER A 96 -0.93 -14.06 7.29
C SER A 96 -0.28 -13.81 5.95
N ILE A 97 -0.60 -14.64 4.95
CA ILE A 97 -0.26 -14.37 3.55
C ILE A 97 -0.99 -13.12 3.05
N GLU A 98 -2.15 -12.79 3.62
CA GLU A 98 -2.88 -11.56 3.30
C GLU A 98 -2.12 -10.29 3.69
N ASP A 99 -1.20 -10.39 4.67
CA ASP A 99 -0.31 -9.28 5.08
C ASP A 99 0.83 -9.06 4.08
N ILE A 100 1.08 -10.00 3.15
CA ILE A 100 2.17 -9.92 2.18
C ILE A 100 1.76 -8.99 1.03
N GLN A 101 2.54 -7.94 0.82
CA GLN A 101 2.41 -7.05 -0.32
C GLN A 101 2.99 -7.70 -1.59
N GLU A 102 4.22 -8.21 -1.48
CA GLU A 102 4.90 -8.89 -2.58
C GLU A 102 6.04 -9.79 -2.10
N VAL A 103 6.49 -10.67 -2.99
CA VAL A 103 7.67 -11.51 -2.79
C VAL A 103 8.70 -11.20 -3.87
N ARG A 104 9.88 -10.73 -3.49
CA ARG A 104 10.96 -10.28 -4.38
C ARG A 104 12.06 -11.35 -4.44
N MET A 105 12.45 -11.77 -5.64
CA MET A 105 13.57 -12.70 -5.86
C MET A 105 14.88 -11.95 -6.04
N GLY A 106 15.98 -12.46 -5.49
CA GLY A 106 17.33 -11.90 -5.57
C GLY A 106 17.59 -10.79 -4.56
N HIS A 107 18.67 -10.04 -4.77
CA HIS A 107 19.09 -8.90 -3.93
C HIS A 107 18.28 -7.63 -4.25
N ARG A 108 16.95 -7.72 -4.22
CA ARG A 108 16.04 -6.62 -4.57
C ARG A 108 15.56 -5.80 -3.36
N THR A 109 16.25 -5.96 -2.23
CA THR A 109 16.02 -5.20 -1.00
C THR A 109 17.37 -4.71 -0.48
N GLU A 110 17.37 -3.56 0.17
CA GLU A 110 18.57 -2.95 0.76
C GLU A 110 19.25 -3.90 1.74
N GLY A 111 18.47 -4.67 2.52
CA GLY A 111 18.99 -5.64 3.47
C GLY A 111 19.76 -6.77 2.80
N LEU A 112 19.24 -7.36 1.72
CA LEU A 112 19.96 -8.40 0.99
C LEU A 112 21.14 -7.85 0.18
N GLU A 113 20.99 -6.68 -0.44
CA GLU A 113 22.06 -6.06 -1.22
C GLU A 113 23.28 -5.66 -0.36
N LYS A 114 23.02 -5.25 0.89
CA LYS A 114 24.07 -4.93 1.87
C LYS A 114 24.59 -6.15 2.60
N PHE A 115 23.70 -7.07 3.01
CA PHE A 115 24.04 -8.12 3.97
C PHE A 115 24.10 -9.53 3.42
N ALA A 116 23.84 -9.75 2.13
CA ALA A 116 23.87 -11.07 1.49
C ALA A 116 24.53 -11.06 0.10
N ARG A 117 25.27 -10.00 -0.26
CA ARG A 117 25.94 -9.87 -1.58
C ARG A 117 26.93 -11.00 -1.89
N ASP A 118 27.47 -11.65 -0.85
CA ASP A 118 28.34 -12.82 -0.94
C ASP A 118 27.60 -14.12 -1.33
N VAL A 119 26.27 -14.11 -1.34
CA VAL A 119 25.43 -15.26 -1.66
C VAL A 119 24.88 -15.12 -3.09
N PRO A 120 24.76 -16.21 -3.87
CA PRO A 120 24.11 -16.17 -5.18
C PRO A 120 22.68 -15.63 -5.11
N GLU A 121 22.33 -14.72 -6.03
CA GLU A 121 21.00 -14.08 -6.09
C GLU A 121 19.85 -15.07 -6.23
N ASP A 122 20.08 -16.17 -6.94
CA ASP A 122 19.09 -17.23 -7.16
C ASP A 122 18.75 -18.04 -5.91
N ARG A 123 19.45 -17.80 -4.79
CA ARG A 123 19.12 -18.37 -3.47
C ARG A 123 18.48 -17.37 -2.52
N CYS A 124 18.41 -16.10 -2.88
CA CYS A 124 17.98 -15.02 -2.02
C CYS A 124 16.57 -14.57 -2.40
N PHE A 125 15.73 -14.28 -1.41
CA PHE A 125 14.42 -13.67 -1.65
C PHE A 125 13.91 -12.94 -0.41
N SER A 126 12.95 -12.04 -0.62
CA SER A 126 12.36 -11.23 0.45
C SER A 126 10.85 -11.25 0.40
N ILE A 127 10.22 -11.24 1.58
CA ILE A 127 8.79 -11.05 1.77
C ILE A 127 8.56 -9.63 2.26
N VAL A 128 7.86 -8.83 1.47
CA VAL A 128 7.51 -7.43 1.78
C VAL A 128 6.08 -7.41 2.30
N PHE A 129 5.85 -6.80 3.46
CA PHE A 129 4.53 -6.71 4.08
C PHE A 129 3.82 -5.42 3.69
N LYS A 130 2.48 -5.43 3.71
CA LYS A 130 1.62 -4.27 3.41
C LYS A 130 1.60 -3.23 4.53
N ASP A 131 1.81 -3.68 5.77
CA ASP A 131 1.81 -2.84 6.95
C ASP A 131 3.23 -2.28 7.23
N GLN A 132 3.40 -1.61 8.37
CA GLN A 132 4.70 -1.04 8.74
C GLN A 132 5.74 -2.09 9.18
N ARG A 133 5.49 -3.39 8.99
CA ARG A 133 6.49 -4.41 9.33
C ARG A 133 7.73 -4.29 8.45
N ASN A 134 8.87 -4.60 9.06
CA ASN A 134 10.12 -4.73 8.35
C ASN A 134 10.07 -5.88 7.34
N THR A 135 10.66 -5.65 6.17
CA THR A 135 10.87 -6.68 5.15
C THR A 135 11.59 -7.90 5.73
N LEU A 136 11.11 -9.09 5.37
CA LEU A 136 11.71 -10.35 5.79
C LEU A 136 12.64 -10.86 4.70
N ASP A 137 13.94 -10.66 4.90
CA ASP A 137 15.01 -11.11 4.00
C ASP A 137 15.47 -12.54 4.34
N LEU A 138 15.49 -13.40 3.34
CA LEU A 138 15.69 -14.85 3.48
C LEU A 138 16.71 -15.38 2.46
N ILE A 139 17.54 -16.33 2.90
CA ILE A 139 18.41 -17.13 2.03
C ILE A 139 17.98 -18.59 2.12
N ALA A 140 17.72 -19.20 0.98
CA ALA A 140 17.36 -20.60 0.87
C ALA A 140 18.60 -21.53 0.78
N PRO A 141 18.47 -22.82 1.12
CA PRO A 141 19.55 -23.80 1.02
C PRO A 141 20.01 -24.02 -0.43
N SER A 142 19.06 -24.00 -1.38
CA SER A 142 19.32 -24.17 -2.81
C SER A 142 18.51 -23.18 -3.66
N PRO A 143 18.90 -22.95 -4.93
CA PRO A 143 18.11 -22.14 -5.86
C PRO A 143 16.70 -22.70 -6.09
N ALA A 144 16.56 -24.03 -6.12
CA ALA A 144 15.27 -24.69 -6.26
C ALA A 144 14.35 -24.39 -5.07
N ASP A 145 14.87 -24.38 -3.84
CA ASP A 145 14.09 -24.04 -2.64
C ASP A 145 13.61 -22.59 -2.69
N ALA A 146 14.49 -21.64 -3.06
CA ALA A 146 14.10 -20.23 -3.21
C ALA A 146 13.00 -20.06 -4.26
N GLN A 147 13.12 -20.79 -5.39
CA GLN A 147 12.11 -20.76 -6.44
C GLN A 147 10.77 -21.32 -5.98
N HIS A 148 10.75 -22.46 -5.27
CA HIS A 148 9.54 -23.04 -4.70
C HIS A 148 8.85 -22.07 -3.75
N TRP A 149 9.60 -21.43 -2.83
CA TRP A 149 9.05 -20.44 -1.91
C TRP A 149 8.44 -19.24 -2.64
N VAL A 150 9.16 -18.67 -3.60
CA VAL A 150 8.71 -17.46 -4.31
C VAL A 150 7.52 -17.73 -5.21
N LEU A 151 7.54 -18.82 -5.99
CA LEU A 151 6.43 -19.17 -6.88
C LEU A 151 5.21 -19.63 -6.09
N GLY A 152 5.39 -20.46 -5.06
CA GLY A 152 4.32 -20.94 -4.21
C GLY A 152 3.57 -19.79 -3.52
N LEU A 153 4.30 -18.86 -2.90
CA LEU A 153 3.67 -17.68 -2.28
C LEU A 153 2.95 -16.81 -3.31
N ARG A 154 3.55 -16.54 -4.48
CA ARG A 154 2.91 -15.75 -5.53
C ARG A 154 1.62 -16.40 -6.05
N LYS A 155 1.62 -17.72 -6.26
CA LYS A 155 0.44 -18.49 -6.66
C LYS A 155 -0.67 -18.38 -5.61
N ILE A 156 -0.35 -18.62 -4.34
CA ILE A 156 -1.33 -18.54 -3.24
C ILE A 156 -1.92 -17.13 -3.14
N ILE A 157 -1.08 -16.09 -3.21
CA ILE A 157 -1.52 -14.68 -3.18
C ILE A 157 -2.47 -14.39 -4.35
N HIS A 158 -2.14 -14.87 -5.56
CA HIS A 158 -2.97 -14.68 -6.75
C HIS A 158 -4.33 -15.40 -6.64
N HIS A 159 -4.32 -16.68 -6.25
CA HIS A 159 -5.53 -17.52 -6.16
C HIS A 159 -6.40 -17.20 -4.94
N SER A 160 -5.83 -16.66 -3.85
CA SER A 160 -6.61 -16.15 -2.72
C SER A 160 -7.56 -15.01 -3.15
N GLY A 161 -7.15 -14.20 -4.12
CA GLY A 161 -7.99 -13.18 -4.76
C GLY A 161 -9.14 -13.77 -5.60
N SER A 162 -8.98 -14.98 -6.14
CA SER A 162 -9.93 -15.63 -7.07
C SER A 162 -10.91 -16.61 -6.44
N MET A 163 -10.84 -16.87 -5.12
CA MET A 163 -11.78 -17.79 -4.46
C MET A 163 -13.22 -17.30 -4.53
N ASP A 164 -14.15 -18.23 -4.80
CA ASP A 164 -15.59 -17.98 -4.74
C ASP A 164 -16.02 -17.62 -3.30
N GLN A 165 -17.01 -16.73 -3.15
CA GLN A 165 -17.35 -16.15 -1.85
C GLN A 165 -17.93 -17.17 -0.87
N ARG A 166 -18.66 -18.20 -1.34
CA ARG A 166 -19.14 -19.29 -0.48
C ARG A 166 -17.98 -20.08 0.12
N GLN A 167 -16.94 -20.30 -0.68
CA GLN A 167 -15.71 -20.93 -0.21
C GLN A 167 -14.95 -20.00 0.75
N LYS A 168 -14.92 -18.68 0.52
CA LYS A 168 -14.34 -17.71 1.46
C LYS A 168 -15.05 -17.73 2.81
N LEU A 169 -16.38 -17.74 2.83
CA LEU A 169 -17.18 -17.76 4.06
C LEU A 169 -17.08 -19.10 4.80
N GLN A 170 -17.32 -20.23 4.12
CA GLN A 170 -17.18 -21.56 4.73
C GLN A 170 -15.75 -21.85 5.19
N HIS A 171 -14.74 -21.45 4.41
CA HIS A 171 -13.34 -21.59 4.80
C HIS A 171 -12.98 -20.65 5.96
N TRP A 172 -13.54 -19.45 6.03
CA TRP A 172 -13.33 -18.55 7.16
C TRP A 172 -13.96 -19.14 8.42
N ILE A 173 -15.21 -19.64 8.35
CA ILE A 173 -15.89 -20.35 9.45
C ILE A 173 -15.04 -21.54 9.92
N HIS A 174 -14.66 -22.46 9.03
CA HIS A 174 -13.83 -23.61 9.40
C HIS A 174 -12.42 -23.23 9.92
N SER A 175 -11.81 -22.16 9.40
CA SER A 175 -10.51 -21.67 9.87
C SER A 175 -10.60 -21.05 11.26
N CYS A 176 -11.70 -20.35 11.52
CA CYS A 176 -12.03 -19.75 12.80
C CYS A 176 -12.32 -20.81 13.86
N LEU A 177 -13.09 -21.84 13.50
CA LEU A 177 -13.39 -22.99 14.37
C LEU A 177 -12.12 -23.72 14.80
N ARG A 178 -11.15 -23.91 13.90
CA ARG A 178 -9.87 -24.55 14.24
C ARG A 178 -8.93 -23.71 15.07
N LYS A 179 -9.05 -22.38 15.03
CA LYS A 179 -8.28 -21.49 15.92
C LYS A 179 -8.87 -21.48 17.32
N ALA A 180 -10.18 -21.59 17.41
CA ALA A 180 -10.93 -21.68 18.66
C ALA A 180 -10.79 -23.03 19.36
N ASP A 181 -10.76 -24.13 18.61
CA ASP A 181 -10.53 -25.51 19.08
C ASP A 181 -9.08 -25.69 19.56
N LYS A 182 -8.84 -25.42 20.86
CA LYS A 182 -7.49 -25.48 21.45
C LYS A 182 -7.08 -26.90 21.81
N ASN A 183 -8.05 -27.80 22.00
CA ASN A 183 -7.82 -29.18 22.43
C ASN A 183 -7.78 -30.18 21.26
N LYS A 184 -8.09 -29.71 20.03
CA LYS A 184 -8.12 -30.44 18.75
C LYS A 184 -9.06 -31.64 18.77
N ASP A 185 -10.23 -31.50 19.40
CA ASP A 185 -11.23 -32.55 19.47
C ASP A 185 -12.38 -32.39 18.44
N ASN A 186 -12.31 -31.36 17.59
CA ASN A 186 -13.33 -30.98 16.61
C ASN A 186 -14.69 -30.61 17.24
N LYS A 187 -14.71 -30.29 18.54
CA LYS A 187 -15.87 -29.76 19.26
C LYS A 187 -15.57 -28.36 19.76
N MET A 188 -16.61 -27.59 20.09
CA MET A 188 -16.44 -26.28 20.70
C MET A 188 -17.07 -26.23 22.08
N SER A 189 -16.25 -26.19 23.12
CA SER A 189 -16.71 -25.87 24.47
C SER A 189 -17.12 -24.39 24.55
N PHE A 190 -17.96 -24.04 25.52
CA PHE A 190 -18.37 -22.64 25.72
C PHE A 190 -17.17 -21.69 25.91
N LYS A 191 -16.08 -22.16 26.53
CA LYS A 191 -14.86 -21.37 26.73
C LYS A 191 -14.11 -21.10 25.42
N GLU A 192 -14.18 -22.03 24.47
CA GLU A 192 -13.60 -21.88 23.14
C GLU A 192 -14.46 -20.96 22.28
N VAL A 193 -15.79 -21.02 22.41
CA VAL A 193 -16.72 -20.03 21.84
C VAL A 193 -16.43 -18.62 22.34
N GLN A 194 -16.18 -18.43 23.64
CA GLN A 194 -15.81 -17.10 24.18
C GLN A 194 -14.48 -16.58 23.64
N ASN A 195 -13.49 -17.46 23.44
CA ASN A 195 -12.22 -17.08 22.84
C ASN A 195 -12.39 -16.75 21.35
N PHE A 196 -13.20 -17.53 20.65
CA PHE A 196 -13.57 -17.29 19.26
C PHE A 196 -14.21 -15.93 19.05
N LEU A 197 -15.20 -15.55 19.87
CA LEU A 197 -15.85 -14.24 19.82
C LEU A 197 -14.85 -13.10 20.05
N LYS A 198 -13.91 -13.27 20.99
CA LYS A 198 -12.84 -12.29 21.25
C LYS A 198 -11.86 -12.18 20.08
N GLU A 199 -11.48 -13.28 19.46
CA GLU A 199 -10.60 -13.28 18.27
C GLU A 199 -11.26 -12.62 17.07
N LEU A 200 -12.59 -12.69 16.97
CA LEU A 200 -13.36 -11.98 15.95
C LEU A 200 -13.66 -10.51 16.29
N ASN A 201 -13.19 -10.03 17.43
CA ASN A 201 -13.49 -8.70 17.95
C ASN A 201 -15.01 -8.43 18.11
N ILE A 202 -15.78 -9.49 18.36
CA ILE A 202 -17.23 -9.43 18.58
C ILE A 202 -17.46 -9.27 20.09
N GLN A 203 -17.92 -8.08 20.51
CA GLN A 203 -18.32 -7.84 21.90
C GLN A 203 -19.76 -8.30 22.11
N VAL A 204 -19.90 -9.47 22.72
CA VAL A 204 -21.19 -10.03 23.09
C VAL A 204 -21.18 -10.32 24.59
N ASP A 205 -22.31 -10.03 25.25
CA ASP A 205 -22.50 -10.34 26.65
C ASP A 205 -22.44 -11.86 26.89
N ASP A 206 -21.71 -12.27 27.93
CA ASP A 206 -21.48 -13.68 28.28
C ASP A 206 -22.80 -14.43 28.52
N SER A 207 -23.85 -13.77 29.02
CA SER A 207 -25.16 -14.40 29.24
C SER A 207 -25.90 -14.65 27.92
N TYR A 208 -25.76 -13.76 26.94
CA TYR A 208 -26.35 -13.92 25.61
C TYR A 208 -25.62 -14.99 24.80
N ALA A 209 -24.29 -14.99 24.81
CA ALA A 209 -23.49 -16.05 24.18
C ALA A 209 -23.83 -17.42 24.77
N ARG A 210 -24.01 -17.51 26.09
CA ARG A 210 -24.36 -18.76 26.79
C ARG A 210 -25.79 -19.21 26.53
N LYS A 211 -26.70 -18.27 26.28
CA LYS A 211 -28.07 -18.56 25.84
C LYS A 211 -28.06 -19.21 24.45
N ILE A 212 -27.42 -18.56 23.47
CA ILE A 212 -27.36 -19.09 22.09
C ILE A 212 -26.64 -20.44 22.06
N PHE A 213 -25.54 -20.58 22.81
CA PHE A 213 -24.80 -21.84 22.93
C PHE A 213 -25.70 -23.00 23.37
N ARG A 214 -26.52 -22.79 24.40
CA ARG A 214 -27.47 -23.79 24.89
C ARG A 214 -28.63 -24.05 23.93
N GLU A 215 -29.06 -23.03 23.19
CA GLU A 215 -30.09 -23.20 22.16
C GLU A 215 -29.60 -24.05 20.99
N CYS A 216 -28.29 -24.08 20.74
CA CYS A 216 -27.67 -24.82 19.63
C CYS A 216 -27.13 -26.21 20.04
N ASP A 217 -26.80 -26.44 21.31
CA ASP A 217 -26.37 -27.74 21.85
C ASP A 217 -27.57 -28.71 21.96
N HIS A 218 -28.03 -29.19 20.80
CA HIS A 218 -29.10 -30.17 20.67
C HIS A 218 -28.67 -31.56 21.16
N SER A 219 -27.39 -31.85 21.08
CA SER A 219 -26.72 -33.08 21.51
C SER A 219 -26.58 -33.18 23.04
N GLN A 220 -26.76 -32.06 23.75
CA GLN A 220 -26.63 -31.93 25.20
C GLN A 220 -25.26 -32.37 25.73
N THR A 221 -24.23 -32.12 24.93
CA THR A 221 -22.85 -32.55 25.23
C THR A 221 -22.04 -31.49 25.98
N ASP A 222 -22.63 -30.31 26.24
CA ASP A 222 -21.93 -29.10 26.73
C ASP A 222 -20.81 -28.65 25.77
N SER A 223 -20.95 -29.04 24.50
CA SER A 223 -20.08 -28.70 23.37
C SER A 223 -20.91 -28.65 22.09
N LEU A 224 -20.53 -27.78 21.14
CA LEU A 224 -21.15 -27.74 19.82
C LEU A 224 -20.38 -28.62 18.85
N GLU A 225 -21.09 -29.47 18.11
CA GLU A 225 -20.55 -30.38 17.09
C GLU A 225 -21.19 -30.12 15.71
N ASP A 226 -20.40 -30.18 14.63
CA ASP A 226 -20.87 -30.18 13.24
C ASP A 226 -21.99 -29.16 12.90
N GLU A 227 -23.23 -29.61 12.69
CA GLU A 227 -24.40 -28.78 12.32
C GLU A 227 -24.84 -27.80 13.43
N GLU A 228 -24.54 -28.11 14.69
CA GLU A 228 -24.82 -27.24 15.84
C GLU A 228 -23.94 -25.99 15.82
N ILE A 229 -22.70 -26.13 15.34
CA ILE A 229 -21.78 -25.02 15.15
C ILE A 229 -22.28 -24.11 14.02
N GLU A 230 -22.79 -24.68 12.94
CA GLU A 230 -23.37 -23.91 11.84
C GLU A 230 -24.63 -23.13 12.30
N THR A 231 -25.47 -23.77 13.11
CA THR A 231 -26.67 -23.17 13.71
C THR A 231 -26.30 -22.04 14.66
N PHE A 232 -25.33 -22.26 15.54
CA PHE A 232 -24.78 -21.24 16.44
C PHE A 232 -24.25 -20.04 15.68
N TYR A 233 -23.51 -20.27 14.60
CA TYR A 233 -22.99 -19.20 13.75
C TYR A 233 -24.10 -18.42 13.04
N LYS A 234 -25.10 -19.10 12.48
CA LYS A 234 -26.27 -18.46 11.84
C LYS A 234 -27.03 -17.58 12.83
N MET A 235 -27.20 -18.03 14.07
CA MET A 235 -27.84 -17.22 15.13
C MET A 235 -26.96 -16.04 15.56
N LEU A 236 -25.65 -16.26 15.71
CA LEU A 236 -24.70 -15.21 16.09
C LEU A 236 -24.58 -14.10 15.03
N THR A 237 -24.63 -14.48 13.75
CA THR A 237 -24.49 -13.56 12.61
C THR A 237 -25.82 -13.09 12.04
N GLN A 238 -26.93 -13.42 12.71
CA GLN A 238 -28.25 -12.94 12.30
C GLN A 238 -28.30 -11.41 12.36
N ARG A 239 -28.57 -10.80 11.21
CA ARG A 239 -28.68 -9.36 11.04
C ARG A 239 -30.12 -8.99 10.73
N LYS A 240 -30.89 -8.64 11.78
CA LYS A 240 -32.33 -8.31 11.66
C LYS A 240 -32.61 -7.18 10.68
N GLU A 241 -31.67 -6.28 10.48
CA GLU A 241 -31.77 -5.22 9.48
C GLU A 241 -31.69 -5.74 8.04
N ILE A 242 -30.92 -6.81 7.78
CA ILE A 242 -30.88 -7.47 6.47
C ILE A 242 -32.17 -8.24 6.24
N ASP A 243 -32.70 -8.90 7.28
CA ASP A 243 -33.99 -9.60 7.24
C ASP A 243 -35.09 -8.64 6.76
N ARG A 244 -35.16 -7.46 7.39
CA ARG A 244 -36.12 -6.43 7.01
C ARG A 244 -35.93 -5.90 5.59
N ILE A 245 -34.70 -5.63 5.16
CA ILE A 245 -34.43 -5.13 3.80
C ILE A 245 -34.82 -6.19 2.76
N PHE A 246 -34.52 -7.46 3.04
CA PHE A 246 -34.88 -8.56 2.16
C PHE A 246 -36.40 -8.75 2.09
N GLU A 247 -37.09 -8.72 3.23
CA GLU A 247 -38.56 -8.76 3.29
C GLU A 247 -39.21 -7.59 2.54
N GLU A 248 -38.66 -6.37 2.68
CA GLU A 248 -39.14 -5.19 1.94
C GLU A 248 -38.94 -5.35 0.41
N ALA A 249 -37.89 -6.07 -0.02
CA ALA A 249 -37.59 -6.31 -1.43
C ALA A 249 -38.35 -7.51 -2.03
N ALA A 250 -38.50 -8.60 -1.26
CA ALA A 250 -39.14 -9.86 -1.68
C ALA A 250 -40.65 -9.86 -1.41
N GLY A 251 -41.14 -8.97 -0.56
CA GLY A 251 -42.54 -8.95 -0.12
C GLY A 251 -42.86 -10.17 0.74
N SER A 252 -43.85 -10.97 0.33
CA SER A 252 -44.26 -12.20 1.03
C SER A 252 -43.54 -13.46 0.53
N GLU A 253 -42.60 -13.33 -0.40
CA GLU A 253 -41.90 -14.46 -1.01
C GLU A 253 -40.61 -14.82 -0.24
N GLU A 254 -40.24 -16.12 -0.27
CA GLU A 254 -39.02 -16.62 0.36
C GLU A 254 -37.74 -16.33 -0.46
N ALA A 255 -37.89 -15.87 -1.71
CA ALA A 255 -36.81 -15.55 -2.63
C ALA A 255 -37.17 -14.34 -3.51
N LEU A 256 -36.17 -13.59 -3.98
CA LEU A 256 -36.33 -12.51 -4.94
C LEU A 256 -36.38 -13.08 -6.36
N SER A 257 -37.44 -12.76 -7.10
CA SER A 257 -37.47 -12.89 -8.55
C SER A 257 -36.52 -11.91 -9.24
N VAL A 258 -36.24 -12.14 -10.52
CA VAL A 258 -35.44 -11.23 -11.36
C VAL A 258 -36.01 -9.81 -11.33
N ASP A 259 -37.32 -9.65 -11.47
CA ASP A 259 -37.96 -8.33 -11.52
C ASP A 259 -37.91 -7.60 -10.18
N GLN A 260 -38.09 -8.32 -9.07
CA GLN A 260 -37.91 -7.77 -7.72
C GLN A 260 -36.46 -7.35 -7.47
N LEU A 261 -35.49 -8.14 -7.93
CA LEU A 261 -34.08 -7.78 -7.82
C LEU A 261 -33.75 -6.55 -8.67
N VAL A 262 -34.30 -6.41 -9.88
CA VAL A 262 -34.15 -5.20 -10.70
C VAL A 262 -34.74 -3.99 -9.98
N ALA A 263 -35.96 -4.11 -9.45
CA ALA A 263 -36.59 -3.03 -8.68
C ALA A 263 -35.74 -2.64 -7.47
N PHE A 264 -35.15 -3.62 -6.78
CA PHE A 264 -34.25 -3.37 -5.67
C PHE A 264 -33.01 -2.55 -6.09
N LEU A 265 -32.35 -2.96 -7.18
CA LEU A 265 -31.17 -2.27 -7.69
C LEU A 265 -31.49 -0.83 -8.11
N GLN A 266 -32.60 -0.63 -8.82
CA GLN A 266 -32.97 0.71 -9.31
C GLN A 266 -33.42 1.65 -8.18
N HIS A 267 -34.25 1.17 -7.25
CA HIS A 267 -34.90 2.03 -6.27
C HIS A 267 -34.13 2.16 -4.96
N GLN A 268 -33.56 1.07 -4.44
CA GLN A 268 -32.80 1.07 -3.19
C GLN A 268 -31.30 1.30 -3.43
N GLN A 269 -30.69 0.64 -4.41
CA GLN A 269 -29.25 0.84 -4.72
C GLN A 269 -28.98 2.04 -5.65
N ARG A 270 -30.04 2.65 -6.22
CA ARG A 270 -29.94 3.79 -7.15
C ARG A 270 -29.13 3.47 -8.42
N GLU A 271 -29.12 2.21 -8.83
CA GLU A 271 -28.53 1.78 -10.10
C GLU A 271 -29.56 1.92 -11.22
N GLU A 272 -29.75 3.15 -11.73
CA GLU A 272 -30.79 3.45 -12.74
C GLU A 272 -30.68 2.61 -14.02
N ALA A 273 -29.46 2.20 -14.39
CA ALA A 273 -29.19 1.36 -15.56
C ALA A 273 -29.37 -0.14 -15.30
N ALA A 274 -29.70 -0.56 -14.08
CA ALA A 274 -29.88 -1.97 -13.75
C ALA A 274 -31.10 -2.54 -14.50
N GLY A 275 -30.92 -3.69 -15.15
CA GLY A 275 -31.98 -4.37 -15.88
C GLY A 275 -31.94 -5.88 -15.69
N PRO A 276 -32.87 -6.63 -16.30
CA PRO A 276 -33.01 -8.07 -16.07
C PRO A 276 -31.74 -8.88 -16.34
N ALA A 277 -30.95 -8.46 -17.33
CA ALA A 277 -29.66 -9.10 -17.64
C ALA A 277 -28.64 -8.97 -16.51
N LEU A 278 -28.57 -7.80 -15.85
CA LEU A 278 -27.69 -7.60 -14.70
C LEU A 278 -28.17 -8.44 -13.52
N ALA A 279 -29.47 -8.38 -13.19
CA ALA A 279 -30.06 -9.16 -12.11
C ALA A 279 -29.81 -10.67 -12.28
N LEU A 280 -30.00 -11.22 -13.48
CA LEU A 280 -29.67 -12.62 -13.78
C LEU A 280 -28.19 -12.93 -13.57
N SER A 281 -27.29 -12.02 -13.99
CA SER A 281 -25.85 -12.21 -13.78
C SER A 281 -25.45 -12.17 -12.31
N LEU A 282 -26.16 -11.41 -11.47
CA LEU A 282 -25.93 -11.36 -10.03
C LEU A 282 -26.45 -12.62 -9.35
N ILE A 283 -27.62 -13.11 -9.76
CA ILE A 283 -28.17 -14.40 -9.29
C ILE A 283 -27.17 -15.52 -9.58
N GLU A 284 -26.72 -15.64 -10.83
CA GLU A 284 -25.79 -16.69 -11.23
C GLU A 284 -24.48 -16.67 -10.42
N ARG A 285 -24.01 -15.46 -10.07
CA ARG A 285 -22.73 -15.25 -9.40
C ARG A 285 -22.80 -15.39 -7.89
N TYR A 286 -23.90 -14.98 -7.26
CA TYR A 286 -23.98 -14.85 -5.81
C TYR A 286 -24.95 -15.82 -5.13
N GLU A 287 -25.91 -16.38 -5.86
CA GLU A 287 -26.83 -17.35 -5.29
C GLU A 287 -26.11 -18.65 -4.93
N PRO A 288 -26.17 -19.15 -3.69
CA PRO A 288 -25.55 -20.43 -3.33
C PRO A 288 -26.39 -21.66 -3.72
N SER A 289 -27.71 -21.55 -3.84
CA SER A 289 -28.59 -22.68 -4.15
C SER A 289 -28.72 -22.93 -5.65
N GLU A 290 -28.23 -24.08 -6.13
CA GLU A 290 -28.35 -24.47 -7.54
C GLU A 290 -29.82 -24.60 -7.99
N THR A 291 -30.71 -24.99 -7.08
CA THR A 291 -32.15 -25.02 -7.34
C THR A 291 -32.71 -23.61 -7.56
N ALA A 292 -32.31 -22.64 -6.73
CA ALA A 292 -32.76 -21.26 -6.86
C ALA A 292 -32.18 -20.59 -8.12
N LYS A 293 -30.91 -20.87 -8.47
CA LYS A 293 -30.33 -20.45 -9.76
C LYS A 293 -31.11 -20.98 -10.95
N ALA A 294 -31.43 -22.27 -10.95
CA ALA A 294 -32.21 -22.89 -12.03
C ALA A 294 -33.60 -22.24 -12.17
N GLN A 295 -34.18 -21.79 -11.05
CA GLN A 295 -35.44 -21.07 -10.99
C GLN A 295 -35.31 -19.55 -11.23
N ARG A 296 -34.07 -19.05 -11.43
CA ARG A 296 -33.75 -17.62 -11.61
C ARG A 296 -34.23 -16.75 -10.44
N GLN A 297 -34.01 -17.25 -9.23
CA GLN A 297 -34.36 -16.57 -7.98
C GLN A 297 -33.11 -16.38 -7.11
N MET A 298 -33.14 -15.32 -6.29
CA MET A 298 -32.11 -15.04 -5.28
C MET A 298 -32.69 -15.24 -3.89
N THR A 299 -32.16 -16.20 -3.15
CA THR A 299 -32.47 -16.43 -1.74
C THR A 299 -31.86 -15.33 -0.87
N LYS A 300 -32.29 -15.25 0.40
CA LYS A 300 -31.70 -14.34 1.37
C LYS A 300 -30.18 -14.52 1.52
N ASP A 301 -29.71 -15.75 1.43
CA ASP A 301 -28.28 -16.04 1.47
C ASP A 301 -27.58 -15.47 0.23
N GLY A 302 -28.13 -15.67 -0.97
CA GLY A 302 -27.61 -15.05 -2.20
C GLY A 302 -27.62 -13.52 -2.17
N PHE A 303 -28.66 -12.93 -1.58
CA PHE A 303 -28.79 -11.49 -1.40
C PHE A 303 -27.73 -10.93 -0.44
N LEU A 304 -27.49 -11.60 0.69
CA LEU A 304 -26.43 -11.23 1.62
C LEU A 304 -25.04 -11.33 0.95
N MET A 305 -24.82 -12.37 0.14
CA MET A 305 -23.58 -12.55 -0.62
C MET A 305 -23.37 -11.41 -1.61
N TYR A 306 -24.41 -10.99 -2.32
CA TYR A 306 -24.38 -9.80 -3.17
C TYR A 306 -24.02 -8.54 -2.38
N LEU A 307 -24.66 -8.26 -1.25
CA LEU A 307 -24.40 -7.05 -0.44
C LEU A 307 -22.96 -6.99 0.10
N LEU A 308 -22.34 -8.15 0.34
CA LEU A 308 -20.95 -8.27 0.78
C LEU A 308 -19.95 -8.37 -0.39
N SER A 309 -20.45 -8.34 -1.63
CA SER A 309 -19.64 -8.47 -2.84
C SER A 309 -19.07 -7.14 -3.32
N ALA A 310 -18.24 -7.23 -4.36
CA ALA A 310 -17.75 -6.05 -5.07
C ALA A 310 -18.89 -5.28 -5.75
N ASP A 311 -19.91 -5.99 -6.25
CA ASP A 311 -21.07 -5.41 -6.93
C ASP A 311 -22.07 -4.78 -5.94
N GLY A 312 -22.07 -5.21 -4.67
CA GLY A 312 -22.78 -4.54 -3.57
C GLY A 312 -21.95 -3.47 -2.87
N SER A 313 -20.78 -3.09 -3.42
CA SER A 313 -19.88 -2.14 -2.78
C SER A 313 -20.46 -0.73 -2.82
N ALA A 314 -20.31 0.00 -1.71
CA ALA A 314 -20.59 1.44 -1.68
C ALA A 314 -19.74 2.26 -2.67
N PHE A 315 -18.63 1.69 -3.19
CA PHE A 315 -17.80 2.31 -4.21
C PHE A 315 -18.17 1.82 -5.60
N ASN A 316 -18.38 2.76 -6.52
CA ASN A 316 -18.64 2.44 -7.92
C ASN A 316 -17.47 1.65 -8.53
N LEU A 317 -17.76 0.44 -9.00
CA LEU A 317 -16.78 -0.45 -9.63
C LEU A 317 -16.12 0.14 -10.87
N ALA A 318 -16.84 0.96 -11.65
CA ALA A 318 -16.29 1.65 -12.82
C ALA A 318 -15.13 2.57 -12.43
N HIS A 319 -15.14 3.12 -11.21
CA HIS A 319 -14.12 4.03 -10.70
C HIS A 319 -12.87 3.32 -10.17
N ARG A 320 -12.82 1.97 -10.22
CA ARG A 320 -11.59 1.21 -9.92
C ARG A 320 -10.53 1.33 -11.02
N ARG A 321 -10.94 1.75 -12.21
CA ARG A 321 -10.05 2.10 -13.32
C ARG A 321 -10.08 3.61 -13.49
N VAL A 322 -9.10 4.14 -14.22
CA VAL A 322 -9.06 5.57 -14.55
C VAL A 322 -10.29 5.89 -15.41
N TYR A 323 -11.15 6.76 -14.89
CA TYR A 323 -12.43 7.15 -15.51
C TYR A 323 -12.49 8.66 -15.79
N GLN A 324 -11.55 9.42 -15.23
CA GLN A 324 -11.40 10.85 -15.49
C GLN A 324 -10.90 11.07 -16.92
N ASP A 325 -11.27 12.20 -17.52
CA ASP A 325 -10.62 12.69 -18.73
C ASP A 325 -9.17 13.03 -18.39
N MET A 326 -8.22 12.32 -18.99
CA MET A 326 -6.78 12.49 -18.79
C MET A 326 -6.12 13.33 -19.91
N GLY A 327 -6.93 13.92 -20.79
CA GLY A 327 -6.52 14.76 -21.92
C GLY A 327 -6.43 16.26 -21.62
N GLN A 328 -6.84 16.73 -20.44
CA GLN A 328 -6.73 18.13 -20.03
C GLN A 328 -5.28 18.51 -19.66
N PRO A 329 -4.93 19.81 -19.62
CA PRO A 329 -3.60 20.25 -19.18
C PRO A 329 -3.24 19.75 -17.77
N LEU A 330 -1.95 19.49 -17.50
CA LEU A 330 -1.49 18.98 -16.21
C LEU A 330 -1.94 19.83 -15.00
N SER A 331 -2.14 21.15 -15.17
CA SER A 331 -2.66 22.05 -14.13
C SER A 331 -4.09 21.75 -13.69
N HIS A 332 -4.85 20.93 -14.42
CA HIS A 332 -6.25 20.62 -14.11
C HIS A 332 -6.41 19.42 -13.16
N TYR A 333 -5.31 18.80 -12.72
CA TYR A 333 -5.35 17.59 -11.91
C TYR A 333 -4.73 17.81 -10.55
N LEU A 334 -5.34 17.24 -9.52
CA LEU A 334 -4.68 17.06 -8.23
C LEU A 334 -3.64 15.94 -8.32
N VAL A 335 -2.41 16.21 -7.91
CA VAL A 335 -1.28 15.29 -8.02
C VAL A 335 -0.95 14.73 -6.65
N SER A 336 -1.04 13.40 -6.51
CA SER A 336 -0.59 12.71 -5.29
C SER A 336 0.91 12.96 -5.07
N SER A 337 1.29 13.56 -3.95
CA SER A 337 2.61 14.15 -3.75
C SER A 337 3.18 13.83 -2.36
N SER A 338 4.50 13.63 -2.26
CA SER A 338 5.19 13.28 -1.01
C SER A 338 6.28 14.28 -0.64
N HIS A 339 6.22 14.84 0.59
CA HIS A 339 7.25 15.70 1.19
C HIS A 339 8.38 14.86 1.80
N ASN A 340 9.63 15.26 1.63
CA ASN A 340 10.81 14.57 2.20
C ASN A 340 10.71 13.04 2.05
N THR A 341 10.47 12.60 0.81
CA THR A 341 10.08 11.22 0.48
C THR A 341 11.09 10.17 0.97
N TYR A 342 12.34 10.57 1.20
CA TYR A 342 13.40 9.70 1.68
C TYR A 342 13.23 9.26 3.15
N LEU A 343 12.49 10.01 3.98
CA LEU A 343 12.34 9.71 5.41
C LEU A 343 11.28 8.63 5.68
N LEU A 344 11.63 7.67 6.52
CA LEU A 344 10.70 6.66 7.04
C LEU A 344 10.04 7.05 8.37
N GLU A 345 10.66 7.96 9.13
CA GLU A 345 10.22 8.36 10.47
C GLU A 345 10.32 9.91 10.63
N ASP A 346 10.89 10.40 11.72
CA ASP A 346 10.89 11.82 12.10
C ASP A 346 11.86 12.68 11.27
N GLN A 347 11.61 14.00 11.23
CA GLN A 347 12.38 14.95 10.42
C GLN A 347 13.80 15.22 10.95
N LEU A 348 14.14 14.82 12.18
CA LEU A 348 15.39 15.20 12.84
C LEU A 348 16.40 14.05 12.94
N THR A 349 15.93 12.83 13.20
CA THR A 349 16.73 11.63 13.46
C THR A 349 16.33 10.41 12.63
N GLY A 350 15.23 10.50 11.87
CA GLY A 350 14.67 9.37 11.13
C GLY A 350 15.64 8.80 10.08
N PRO A 351 15.55 7.48 9.78
CA PRO A 351 16.34 6.89 8.72
C PRO A 351 15.82 7.30 7.34
N SER A 352 16.74 7.71 6.46
CA SER A 352 16.52 7.85 5.03
C SER A 352 16.67 6.49 4.33
N SER A 353 15.76 6.14 3.43
CA SER A 353 15.81 4.87 2.67
C SER A 353 15.27 5.00 1.25
N THR A 354 15.85 4.23 0.33
CA THR A 354 15.32 4.06 -1.04
C THR A 354 13.95 3.36 -1.05
N GLU A 355 13.64 2.54 -0.03
CA GLU A 355 12.35 1.88 0.09
C GLU A 355 11.20 2.87 0.31
N ALA A 356 11.48 4.05 0.89
CA ALA A 356 10.49 5.09 1.06
C ALA A 356 9.95 5.60 -0.29
N TYR A 357 10.84 5.78 -1.29
CA TYR A 357 10.46 6.09 -2.68
C TYR A 357 9.68 4.95 -3.34
N ILE A 358 10.08 3.69 -3.12
CA ILE A 358 9.39 2.52 -3.67
C ILE A 358 7.96 2.47 -3.12
N ARG A 359 7.78 2.62 -1.80
CA ARG A 359 6.46 2.63 -1.15
C ARG A 359 5.59 3.77 -1.66
N ALA A 360 6.13 4.98 -1.80
CA ALA A 360 5.40 6.13 -2.34
C ALA A 360 4.90 5.85 -3.77
N LEU A 361 5.77 5.36 -4.65
CA LEU A 361 5.43 5.03 -6.04
C LEU A 361 4.40 3.88 -6.13
N CYS A 362 4.56 2.83 -5.32
CA CYS A 362 3.61 1.71 -5.25
C CYS A 362 2.23 2.12 -4.74
N LYS A 363 2.14 3.15 -3.89
CA LYS A 363 0.89 3.79 -3.45
C LYS A 363 0.31 4.76 -4.49
N GLY A 364 0.96 4.94 -5.64
CA GLY A 364 0.50 5.82 -6.71
C GLY A 364 0.98 7.27 -6.62
N CYS A 365 1.87 7.62 -5.69
CA CYS A 365 2.45 8.97 -5.60
C CYS A 365 3.14 9.36 -6.91
N ARG A 366 2.89 10.56 -7.41
CA ARG A 366 3.35 11.11 -8.70
C ARG A 366 4.28 12.32 -8.57
N CYS A 367 4.49 12.87 -7.37
CA CYS A 367 5.52 13.90 -7.13
C CYS A 367 6.39 13.50 -5.93
N LEU A 368 7.69 13.36 -6.16
CA LEU A 368 8.68 12.90 -5.18
C LEU A 368 9.71 13.98 -4.89
N GLU A 369 10.15 14.08 -3.65
CA GLU A 369 11.13 15.06 -3.17
C GLU A 369 12.54 14.45 -3.03
N LEU A 370 13.55 15.18 -3.51
CA LEU A 370 14.96 14.78 -3.48
C LEU A 370 15.84 15.95 -3.02
N ASP A 371 16.22 15.92 -1.74
CA ASP A 371 17.13 16.90 -1.13
C ASP A 371 18.57 16.50 -1.40
N CYS A 372 19.15 17.07 -2.45
CA CYS A 372 20.43 16.66 -2.99
C CYS A 372 21.57 17.48 -2.37
N TRP A 373 22.56 16.79 -1.82
CA TRP A 373 23.73 17.38 -1.18
C TRP A 373 25.03 16.76 -1.70
N ASP A 374 26.13 17.49 -1.57
CA ASP A 374 27.46 16.97 -1.87
C ASP A 374 27.78 15.75 -1.00
N GLY A 375 28.17 14.65 -1.63
CA GLY A 375 28.62 13.43 -0.95
C GLY A 375 30.10 13.13 -1.16
N PRO A 376 30.63 12.13 -0.44
CA PRO A 376 32.02 11.71 -0.58
C PRO A 376 32.29 11.11 -1.96
N ASN A 377 33.55 11.14 -2.40
CA ASN A 377 33.98 10.56 -3.68
C ASN A 377 33.26 11.12 -4.92
N LEU A 378 32.78 12.37 -4.84
CA LEU A 378 32.00 13.05 -5.89
C LEU A 378 30.67 12.35 -6.23
N GLU A 379 30.13 11.53 -5.33
CA GLU A 379 28.81 10.92 -5.48
C GLU A 379 27.77 11.69 -4.67
N PRO A 380 26.76 12.32 -5.31
CA PRO A 380 25.72 13.06 -4.62
C PRO A 380 24.90 12.17 -3.69
N ILE A 381 24.48 12.74 -2.55
CA ILE A 381 23.69 12.07 -1.53
C ILE A 381 22.34 12.77 -1.32
N ILE A 382 21.39 12.06 -0.73
CA ILE A 382 20.10 12.59 -0.30
C ILE A 382 19.96 12.45 1.22
N TYR A 383 19.60 13.55 1.89
CA TYR A 383 19.22 13.59 3.30
C TYR A 383 18.62 14.96 3.66
N HIS A 384 18.01 15.06 4.84
CA HIS A 384 17.51 16.34 5.34
C HIS A 384 18.65 17.19 5.89
N GLY A 385 18.97 18.29 5.22
CA GLY A 385 20.09 19.17 5.54
C GLY A 385 20.13 19.61 7.01
N TYR A 386 21.34 19.70 7.58
CA TYR A 386 21.56 20.17 8.96
C TYR A 386 20.86 19.36 10.07
N THR A 387 20.41 18.13 9.76
CA THR A 387 19.82 17.19 10.73
C THR A 387 20.70 15.95 10.95
N PHE A 388 20.25 15.04 11.83
CA PHE A 388 20.91 13.76 12.12
C PHE A 388 20.35 12.58 11.32
N THR A 389 19.54 12.86 10.28
CA THR A 389 18.99 11.84 9.40
C THR A 389 20.09 11.08 8.67
N SER A 390 19.84 9.80 8.35
CA SER A 390 20.81 9.00 7.59
C SER A 390 20.88 9.47 6.13
N LYS A 391 21.94 9.07 5.42
CA LYS A 391 22.22 9.48 4.04
C LYS A 391 22.08 8.31 3.09
N ILE A 392 21.48 8.55 1.94
CA ILE A 392 21.37 7.58 0.84
C ILE A 392 21.99 8.14 -0.43
N LEU A 393 22.47 7.27 -1.33
CA LEU A 393 23.07 7.72 -2.59
C LEU A 393 21.99 8.18 -3.57
N PHE A 394 22.22 9.31 -4.24
CA PHE A 394 21.33 9.82 -5.28
C PHE A 394 21.13 8.80 -6.41
N CYS A 395 22.21 8.11 -6.81
CA CYS A 395 22.14 7.10 -7.88
C CYS A 395 21.28 5.88 -7.50
N ASP A 396 21.26 5.45 -6.24
CA ASP A 396 20.42 4.34 -5.78
C ASP A 396 18.94 4.72 -5.78
N VAL A 397 18.64 5.97 -5.39
CA VAL A 397 17.29 6.53 -5.46
C VAL A 397 16.78 6.57 -6.90
N LEU A 398 17.61 7.01 -7.86
CA LEU A 398 17.25 7.00 -9.28
C LEU A 398 17.05 5.57 -9.83
N ARG A 399 17.82 4.58 -9.39
CA ARG A 399 17.59 3.16 -9.75
C ARG A 399 16.24 2.67 -9.24
N ALA A 400 15.90 2.99 -7.99
CA ALA A 400 14.60 2.67 -7.43
C ALA A 400 13.46 3.36 -8.21
N ILE A 401 13.60 4.65 -8.53
CA ILE A 401 12.61 5.38 -9.33
C ILE A 401 12.44 4.75 -10.72
N ARG A 402 13.54 4.47 -11.44
CA ARG A 402 13.51 3.80 -12.74
C ARG A 402 12.69 2.50 -12.71
N ASP A 403 12.90 1.68 -11.68
CA ASP A 403 12.32 0.35 -11.58
C ASP A 403 10.85 0.35 -11.12
N TYR A 404 10.37 1.43 -10.48
CA TYR A 404 9.03 1.47 -9.86
C TYR A 404 8.14 2.63 -10.30
N ALA A 405 8.68 3.65 -11.01
CA ALA A 405 7.96 4.88 -11.38
C ALA A 405 6.59 4.59 -12.00
N PHE A 406 6.52 3.59 -12.88
CA PHE A 406 5.33 3.30 -13.67
C PHE A 406 4.66 1.96 -13.36
N LYS A 407 4.98 1.32 -12.22
CA LYS A 407 4.37 0.03 -11.85
C LYS A 407 2.91 0.15 -11.41
N ALA A 408 2.59 1.15 -10.58
CA ALA A 408 1.23 1.37 -10.09
C ALA A 408 0.39 2.25 -11.02
N SER A 409 1.03 3.12 -11.80
CA SER A 409 0.37 4.07 -12.70
C SER A 409 1.30 4.44 -13.85
N SER A 410 0.78 4.49 -15.08
CA SER A 410 1.54 4.88 -16.27
C SER A 410 1.71 6.40 -16.44
N TYR A 411 1.01 7.20 -15.64
CA TYR A 411 1.02 8.67 -15.70
C TYR A 411 2.34 9.27 -15.19
N PRO A 412 2.68 10.51 -15.60
CA PRO A 412 3.98 11.11 -15.33
C PRO A 412 4.34 11.19 -13.85
N VAL A 413 5.66 11.19 -13.60
CA VAL A 413 6.24 11.42 -12.27
C VAL A 413 7.03 12.73 -12.29
N ILE A 414 6.85 13.58 -11.29
CA ILE A 414 7.61 14.82 -11.08
C ILE A 414 8.66 14.56 -9.98
N LEU A 415 9.92 14.86 -10.27
CA LEU A 415 10.99 14.87 -9.27
C LEU A 415 11.27 16.32 -8.85
N SER A 416 10.92 16.67 -7.61
CA SER A 416 11.23 17.95 -6.99
C SER A 416 12.64 17.92 -6.45
N LEU A 417 13.58 18.57 -7.14
CA LEU A 417 14.98 18.65 -6.72
C LEU A 417 15.18 19.88 -5.82
N GLU A 418 15.56 19.66 -4.57
CA GLU A 418 16.19 20.68 -3.73
C GLU A 418 17.71 20.51 -3.84
N ASN A 419 18.36 21.39 -4.58
CA ASN A 419 19.74 21.21 -4.99
C ASN A 419 20.69 22.05 -4.12
N HIS A 420 21.54 21.39 -3.33
CA HIS A 420 22.60 21.97 -2.51
C HIS A 420 24.00 21.50 -2.92
N CYS A 421 24.12 20.85 -4.08
CA CYS A 421 25.38 20.32 -4.58
C CYS A 421 26.27 21.40 -5.21
N SER A 422 27.58 21.23 -5.07
CA SER A 422 28.60 21.93 -5.85
C SER A 422 28.43 21.73 -7.36
N LEU A 423 28.99 22.63 -8.16
CA LEU A 423 28.92 22.53 -9.63
C LEU A 423 29.48 21.21 -10.16
N GLU A 424 30.52 20.66 -9.54
CA GLU A 424 31.10 19.38 -9.94
C GLU A 424 30.11 18.24 -9.72
N GLN A 425 29.47 18.18 -8.54
CA GLN A 425 28.49 17.15 -8.24
C GLN A 425 27.15 17.36 -8.95
N GLN A 426 26.76 18.59 -9.30
CA GLN A 426 25.62 18.83 -10.19
C GLN A 426 25.83 18.20 -11.58
N ARG A 427 27.06 18.22 -12.12
CA ARG A 427 27.38 17.49 -13.37
C ARG A 427 27.27 15.98 -13.18
N VAL A 428 27.60 15.46 -11.99
CA VAL A 428 27.38 14.04 -11.65
C VAL A 428 25.88 13.73 -11.58
N MET A 429 25.07 14.57 -10.93
CA MET A 429 23.61 14.44 -10.90
C MET A 429 23.02 14.40 -12.30
N ALA A 430 23.41 15.35 -13.16
CA ALA A 430 22.98 15.40 -14.56
C ALA A 430 23.34 14.11 -15.32
N ARG A 431 24.57 13.60 -15.14
CA ARG A 431 24.98 12.33 -15.74
C ARG A 431 24.14 11.15 -15.24
N HIS A 432 23.91 11.04 -13.94
CA HIS A 432 23.09 9.97 -13.35
C HIS A 432 21.64 10.03 -13.83
N LEU A 433 21.04 11.22 -13.89
CA LEU A 433 19.68 11.42 -14.41
C LEU A 433 19.55 10.92 -15.84
N ARG A 434 20.44 11.31 -16.75
CA ARG A 434 20.42 10.85 -18.15
C ARG A 434 20.71 9.35 -18.28
N ALA A 435 21.72 8.86 -17.57
CA ALA A 435 22.17 7.47 -17.71
C ALA A 435 21.20 6.46 -17.10
N LEU A 436 20.59 6.78 -15.96
CA LEU A 436 19.73 5.85 -15.22
C LEU A 436 18.26 5.95 -15.65
N LEU A 437 17.73 7.14 -15.91
CA LEU A 437 16.34 7.31 -16.32
C LEU A 437 16.17 7.21 -17.85
N GLY A 438 17.22 7.52 -18.62
CA GLY A 438 17.24 7.37 -20.08
C GLY A 438 16.01 7.99 -20.75
N PRO A 439 15.25 7.24 -21.57
CA PRO A 439 14.11 7.76 -22.32
C PRO A 439 12.89 8.11 -21.46
N MET A 440 12.86 7.68 -20.19
CA MET A 440 11.82 8.09 -19.24
C MET A 440 11.97 9.56 -18.88
N LEU A 441 13.20 10.09 -18.82
CA LEU A 441 13.43 11.49 -18.52
C LEU A 441 12.93 12.39 -19.66
N LEU A 442 12.12 13.40 -19.33
CA LEU A 442 11.71 14.43 -20.27
C LEU A 442 12.77 15.54 -20.31
N ASP A 443 13.70 15.44 -21.27
CA ASP A 443 14.82 16.37 -21.42
C ASP A 443 14.64 17.42 -22.53
N ARG A 444 13.45 17.45 -23.15
CA ARG A 444 13.08 18.37 -24.22
C ARG A 444 11.58 18.65 -24.20
N PRO A 445 11.12 19.81 -24.70
CA PRO A 445 9.70 20.08 -24.90
C PRO A 445 9.07 19.07 -25.86
N LEU A 446 7.79 18.77 -25.66
CA LEU A 446 6.99 18.00 -26.62
C LEU A 446 6.66 18.87 -27.84
N ASP A 447 6.64 18.25 -29.01
CA ASP A 447 6.31 18.92 -30.27
C ASP A 447 4.88 19.48 -30.22
N GLY A 448 4.71 20.74 -30.64
CA GLY A 448 3.41 21.41 -30.68
C GLY A 448 2.89 21.95 -29.33
N VAL A 449 3.61 21.75 -28.22
CA VAL A 449 3.21 22.25 -26.89
C VAL A 449 3.90 23.59 -26.61
N THR A 450 3.23 24.69 -26.95
CA THR A 450 3.81 26.04 -26.90
C THR A 450 3.08 27.04 -25.99
N THR A 451 1.85 26.74 -25.57
CA THR A 451 0.98 27.72 -24.89
C THR A 451 0.37 27.24 -23.58
N SER A 452 0.35 25.93 -23.32
CA SER A 452 -0.25 25.33 -22.12
C SER A 452 0.55 24.10 -21.69
N LEU A 453 0.36 23.66 -20.44
CA LEU A 453 0.95 22.42 -19.97
C LEU A 453 0.40 21.23 -20.78
N PRO A 454 1.24 20.23 -21.10
CA PRO A 454 0.78 19.00 -21.74
C PRO A 454 -0.14 18.21 -20.80
N SER A 455 -0.95 17.33 -21.36
CA SER A 455 -1.83 16.47 -20.57
C SER A 455 -1.09 15.30 -19.92
N PRO A 456 -1.64 14.72 -18.83
CA PRO A 456 -1.14 13.46 -18.30
C PRO A 456 -1.05 12.35 -19.35
N GLU A 457 -1.99 12.29 -20.31
CA GLU A 457 -1.94 11.35 -21.43
C GLU A 457 -0.71 11.54 -22.31
N GLN A 458 -0.42 12.78 -22.71
CA GLN A 458 0.76 13.11 -23.53
C GLN A 458 2.09 12.80 -22.82
N LEU A 459 2.07 12.79 -21.48
CA LEU A 459 3.24 12.58 -20.62
C LEU A 459 3.35 11.15 -20.05
N LYS A 460 2.57 10.17 -20.54
CA LYS A 460 2.67 8.78 -20.07
C LYS A 460 4.10 8.25 -20.19
N GLY A 461 4.57 7.59 -19.11
CA GLY A 461 5.92 7.04 -19.02
C GLY A 461 7.04 8.08 -18.93
N LYS A 462 6.71 9.36 -18.69
CA LYS A 462 7.70 10.45 -18.56
C LYS A 462 7.95 10.88 -17.12
N ILE A 463 9.20 11.23 -16.85
CA ILE A 463 9.69 11.79 -15.60
C ILE A 463 10.10 13.23 -15.85
N LEU A 464 9.47 14.17 -15.15
CA LEU A 464 9.72 15.60 -15.23
C LEU A 464 10.60 16.04 -14.06
N LEU A 465 11.48 17.01 -14.29
CA LEU A 465 12.26 17.63 -13.22
C LEU A 465 11.68 18.98 -12.86
N LYS A 466 11.32 19.16 -11.58
CA LYS A 466 11.09 20.47 -10.96
C LYS A 466 12.42 21.00 -10.45
N GLY A 467 12.78 22.20 -10.87
CA GLY A 467 14.03 22.82 -10.47
C GLY A 467 14.22 24.22 -11.07
N LYS A 468 15.36 24.84 -10.76
CA LYS A 468 15.77 26.10 -11.38
C LYS A 468 16.19 25.85 -12.84
N LYS A 469 15.95 26.83 -13.72
CA LYS A 469 16.34 26.81 -15.13
C LYS A 469 16.99 28.12 -15.55
N LEU A 470 18.02 28.04 -16.38
CA LEU A 470 18.64 29.16 -17.06
C LEU A 470 17.80 29.57 -18.28
N GLY A 471 17.37 30.83 -18.34
CA GLY A 471 16.58 31.36 -19.45
C GLY A 471 15.12 30.88 -19.51
N GLY A 472 14.55 30.96 -20.71
CA GLY A 472 13.19 30.50 -21.02
C GLY A 472 13.17 29.11 -21.67
N LEU A 473 11.97 28.56 -21.87
CA LEU A 473 11.78 27.25 -22.52
C LEU A 473 12.23 27.24 -23.99
N PHE A 474 12.03 28.37 -24.68
CA PHE A 474 12.44 28.59 -26.07
C PHE A 474 13.43 29.76 -26.12
N PRO A 475 14.73 29.53 -25.91
CA PRO A 475 15.71 30.61 -26.03
C PRO A 475 15.74 31.12 -27.48
N PRO A 476 15.79 32.45 -27.70
CA PRO A 476 15.98 33.01 -29.03
C PRO A 476 17.29 32.46 -29.59
N GLY A 477 17.25 31.95 -30.83
CA GLY A 477 18.35 31.17 -31.39
C GLY A 477 19.70 31.87 -31.34
N GLY A 478 20.70 31.16 -30.83
CA GLY A 478 22.11 31.41 -31.15
C GLY A 478 22.83 32.50 -30.38
N GLU A 479 22.90 32.42 -29.04
CA GLU A 479 24.06 32.94 -28.29
C GLU A 479 24.48 31.96 -27.19
N GLY A 480 25.78 31.73 -27.08
CA GLY A 480 26.38 30.78 -26.14
C GLY A 480 26.02 31.13 -24.70
N SER A 481 25.04 30.41 -24.14
CA SER A 481 24.69 30.54 -22.73
C SER A 481 25.87 30.07 -21.87
N PRO A 482 26.22 30.76 -20.77
CA PRO A 482 27.35 30.36 -19.93
C PRO A 482 27.19 28.92 -19.41
N GLU A 483 28.30 28.16 -19.28
CA GLU A 483 28.27 26.76 -18.79
C GLU A 483 27.65 26.62 -17.39
N ALA A 484 27.76 27.67 -16.57
CA ALA A 484 27.04 27.80 -15.32
C ALA A 484 26.77 29.28 -15.03
N THR A 485 25.60 29.58 -14.47
CA THR A 485 25.30 30.93 -13.99
C THR A 485 24.81 30.90 -12.56
N VAL A 486 24.95 32.04 -11.89
CA VAL A 486 24.43 32.24 -10.55
C VAL A 486 22.90 32.28 -10.63
N VAL A 487 22.24 31.39 -9.90
CA VAL A 487 20.79 31.42 -9.65
C VAL A 487 20.57 31.85 -8.20
N SER A 488 19.55 32.68 -7.94
CA SER A 488 19.30 33.14 -6.57
C SER A 488 18.53 32.07 -5.78
N ASP A 489 19.06 31.69 -4.62
CA ASP A 489 18.38 30.89 -3.58
C ASP A 489 17.52 31.77 -2.66
N GLU A 490 17.60 33.10 -2.79
CA GLU A 490 16.75 34.04 -2.03
C GLU A 490 15.26 33.72 -2.20
N ASP A 491 14.89 33.10 -3.32
CA ASP A 491 13.54 32.74 -3.72
C ASP A 491 12.87 31.67 -2.83
N GLU A 492 13.63 30.71 -2.27
CA GLU A 492 13.08 29.69 -1.34
C GLU A 492 13.34 30.09 0.13
N ALA A 493 14.42 30.82 0.41
CA ALA A 493 14.74 31.34 1.74
C ALA A 493 13.76 32.43 2.23
N ALA A 494 13.24 33.26 1.30
CA ALA A 494 12.23 34.28 1.61
C ALA A 494 10.89 33.69 2.06
N GLU A 495 10.66 32.40 1.78
CA GLU A 495 9.45 31.64 2.12
C GLU A 495 9.57 30.88 3.45
N MET A 496 10.74 30.92 4.09
CA MET A 496 10.98 30.31 5.39
C MET A 496 10.44 31.18 6.53
N GLU A 497 9.63 30.58 7.41
CA GLU A 497 9.00 31.28 8.53
C GLU A 497 9.94 31.51 9.72
N ASP A 498 10.94 30.64 9.90
CA ASP A 498 11.91 30.76 10.97
C ASP A 498 12.91 31.88 10.66
N GLU A 499 12.81 32.99 11.41
CA GLU A 499 13.63 34.19 11.23
C GLU A 499 15.13 33.93 11.49
N ALA A 500 15.47 32.95 12.34
CA ALA A 500 16.85 32.55 12.61
C ALA A 500 17.44 31.71 11.47
N VAL A 501 16.64 30.85 10.83
CA VAL A 501 17.07 30.11 9.63
C VAL A 501 17.11 31.03 8.41
N ARG A 502 16.09 31.88 8.24
CA ARG A 502 16.01 32.89 7.18
C ARG A 502 17.20 33.85 7.22
N SER A 503 17.54 34.39 8.40
CA SER A 503 18.71 35.26 8.56
C SER A 503 20.03 34.53 8.31
N ARG A 504 20.18 33.26 8.70
CA ARG A 504 21.37 32.44 8.38
C ARG A 504 21.52 32.16 6.89
N VAL A 505 20.42 31.95 6.16
CA VAL A 505 20.43 31.74 4.71
C VAL A 505 20.63 33.07 3.96
N GLN A 506 20.07 34.17 4.45
CA GLN A 506 20.24 35.51 3.88
C GLN A 506 21.64 36.11 4.13
N HIS A 507 22.31 35.74 5.22
CA HIS A 507 23.68 36.17 5.54
C HIS A 507 24.78 35.26 4.94
N LYS A 508 24.42 34.34 4.02
CA LYS A 508 25.44 33.63 3.24
C LYS A 508 26.26 34.63 2.40
N PRO A 509 27.60 34.52 2.37
CA PRO A 509 28.45 35.39 1.57
C PRO A 509 28.02 35.43 0.09
N THR A 510 28.24 36.56 -0.61
CA THR A 510 27.91 36.71 -2.04
C THR A 510 28.62 35.71 -2.97
N GLU A 511 29.66 35.04 -2.48
CA GLU A 511 30.37 33.94 -3.16
C GLU A 511 29.62 32.58 -3.09
N ASP A 512 28.63 32.46 -2.20
CA ASP A 512 27.81 31.25 -1.93
C ASP A 512 26.44 31.25 -2.63
N LYS A 513 26.21 32.14 -3.61
CA LYS A 513 24.98 32.07 -4.42
C LYS A 513 24.98 30.77 -5.21
N LEU A 514 23.87 30.03 -5.18
CA LEU A 514 23.74 28.75 -5.85
C LEU A 514 24.08 28.90 -7.33
N ARG A 515 25.11 28.20 -7.79
CA ARG A 515 25.47 28.19 -9.20
C ARG A 515 24.83 26.96 -9.82
N LEU A 516 24.12 27.13 -10.93
CA LEU A 516 23.46 26.03 -11.62
C LEU A 516 24.23 25.67 -12.89
N VAL A 517 24.59 24.39 -13.04
CA VAL A 517 25.18 23.89 -14.30
C VAL A 517 24.14 23.81 -15.40
N LYS A 518 24.55 24.17 -16.62
CA LYS A 518 23.67 24.18 -17.79
C LYS A 518 23.07 22.79 -18.05
N GLU A 519 23.83 21.72 -17.85
CA GLU A 519 23.39 20.35 -18.12
C GLU A 519 22.18 19.93 -17.28
N LEU A 520 22.10 20.40 -16.04
CA LEU A 520 20.98 20.15 -15.12
C LEU A 520 19.81 21.08 -15.43
N SER A 521 20.09 22.36 -15.69
CA SER A 521 19.10 23.35 -16.14
C SER A 521 18.35 22.93 -17.41
N ASP A 522 19.06 22.36 -18.38
CA ASP A 522 18.48 21.96 -19.67
C ASP A 522 17.42 20.86 -19.52
N MET A 523 17.47 20.07 -18.44
CA MET A 523 16.49 19.00 -18.15
C MET A 523 15.20 19.52 -17.48
N VAL A 524 15.17 20.77 -17.02
CA VAL A 524 13.95 21.38 -16.48
C VAL A 524 13.14 21.95 -17.65
N ILE A 525 11.96 21.37 -17.91
CA ILE A 525 11.12 21.70 -19.07
C ILE A 525 9.83 22.40 -18.60
N TYR A 526 8.84 21.63 -18.12
CA TYR A 526 7.50 22.14 -17.77
C TYR A 526 7.32 22.50 -16.29
N CYS A 527 8.33 22.29 -15.45
CA CYS A 527 8.28 22.53 -14.00
C CYS A 527 9.40 23.48 -13.56
N LYS A 528 9.52 24.64 -14.21
CA LYS A 528 10.53 25.65 -13.84
C LYS A 528 10.11 26.35 -12.56
N SER A 529 10.91 26.21 -11.51
CA SER A 529 10.67 26.89 -10.23
C SER A 529 11.00 28.37 -10.34
N VAL A 530 10.05 29.24 -10.00
CA VAL A 530 10.21 30.70 -9.94
C VAL A 530 9.70 31.26 -8.62
N HIS A 531 10.21 32.43 -8.23
CA HIS A 531 9.64 33.16 -7.10
C HIS A 531 8.28 33.75 -7.46
N PHE A 532 7.30 33.58 -6.57
CA PHE A 532 5.97 34.12 -6.77
C PHE A 532 5.93 35.63 -6.50
N ARG A 533 5.81 36.42 -7.57
CA ARG A 533 5.79 37.90 -7.50
C ARG A 533 4.40 38.51 -7.30
N GLY A 534 3.37 37.69 -7.15
CA GLY A 534 1.98 38.12 -7.07
C GLY A 534 1.14 37.63 -8.27
N PHE A 535 -0.17 37.78 -8.15
CA PHE A 535 -1.11 37.41 -9.20
C PHE A 535 -1.07 38.41 -10.37
N PRO A 536 -1.38 37.97 -11.61
CA PRO A 536 -1.35 38.83 -12.78
C PRO A 536 -2.22 40.07 -12.59
N SER A 537 -1.64 41.24 -12.83
CA SER A 537 -2.32 42.54 -12.84
C SER A 537 -2.10 43.24 -14.18
N PRO A 538 -3.02 44.11 -14.63
CA PRO A 538 -2.84 44.85 -15.89
C PRO A 538 -1.48 45.56 -15.92
N GLY A 539 -0.66 45.28 -16.94
CA GLY A 539 0.67 45.89 -17.11
C GLY A 539 1.84 45.11 -16.49
N THR A 540 1.59 44.00 -15.79
CA THR A 540 2.66 43.08 -15.35
C THR A 540 2.87 41.97 -16.38
N PRO A 541 4.13 41.61 -16.72
CA PRO A 541 4.41 40.44 -17.55
C PRO A 541 3.81 39.19 -16.89
N GLY A 542 3.01 38.44 -17.64
CA GLY A 542 2.44 37.18 -17.15
C GLY A 542 3.52 36.14 -16.87
N GLN A 543 3.28 35.29 -15.89
CA GLN A 543 4.06 34.07 -15.66
C GLN A 543 3.89 33.12 -16.85
N ALA A 544 4.97 32.45 -17.26
CA ALA A 544 4.87 31.48 -18.35
C ALA A 544 4.21 30.18 -17.87
N PHE A 545 3.46 29.49 -18.75
CA PHE A 545 2.71 28.27 -18.37
C PHE A 545 3.58 27.12 -17.80
N TYR A 546 4.88 27.12 -18.12
CA TYR A 546 5.86 26.13 -17.65
C TYR A 546 6.58 26.56 -16.36
N GLU A 547 6.26 27.76 -15.84
CA GLU A 547 6.76 28.27 -14.57
C GLU A 547 5.79 27.93 -13.45
N MET A 548 6.34 27.53 -12.31
CA MET A 548 5.58 27.14 -11.12
C MET A 548 6.18 27.73 -9.84
N ALA A 549 5.35 27.85 -8.81
CA ALA A 549 5.74 28.39 -7.51
C ALA A 549 5.53 27.37 -6.38
N SER A 550 6.37 27.46 -5.35
CA SER A 550 6.24 26.71 -4.10
C SER A 550 5.83 27.66 -2.98
N PHE A 551 4.97 27.20 -2.07
CA PHE A 551 4.48 27.98 -0.93
C PHE A 551 4.52 27.14 0.35
N SER A 552 4.89 27.77 1.48
CA SER A 552 4.62 27.17 2.79
C SER A 552 3.12 27.07 3.02
N GLU A 553 2.68 26.11 3.85
CA GLU A 553 1.27 25.95 4.20
C GLU A 553 0.63 27.28 4.67
N ASN A 554 1.29 28.06 5.53
CA ASN A 554 0.73 29.31 6.05
C ASN A 554 0.69 30.42 5.00
N ARG A 555 1.66 30.47 4.08
CA ARG A 555 1.60 31.44 2.98
C ARG A 555 0.45 31.10 2.03
N ALA A 556 0.26 29.83 1.71
CA ALA A 556 -0.84 29.40 0.87
C ALA A 556 -2.20 29.71 1.51
N LEU A 557 -2.35 29.49 2.82
CA LEU A 557 -3.54 29.88 3.59
C LEU A 557 -3.79 31.38 3.55
N ARG A 558 -2.76 32.21 3.74
CA ARG A 558 -2.90 33.67 3.63
C ARG A 558 -3.35 34.10 2.24
N LEU A 559 -2.73 33.56 1.19
CA LEU A 559 -3.14 33.85 -0.20
C LEU A 559 -4.58 33.41 -0.49
N LEU A 560 -5.01 32.29 0.10
CA LEU A 560 -6.39 31.82 -0.02
C LEU A 560 -7.38 32.79 0.66
N GLN A 561 -7.04 33.29 1.85
CA GLN A 561 -7.88 34.24 2.60
C GLN A 561 -7.92 35.63 1.94
N GLU A 562 -6.78 36.14 1.49
CA GLU A 562 -6.66 37.48 0.95
C GLU A 562 -7.06 37.57 -0.53
N SER A 563 -6.86 36.49 -1.30
CA SER A 563 -6.93 36.52 -2.77
C SER A 563 -7.33 35.18 -3.40
N GLY A 564 -8.19 34.40 -2.74
CA GLY A 564 -8.57 33.04 -3.17
C GLY A 564 -9.01 32.91 -4.64
N ASN A 565 -9.85 33.82 -5.15
CA ASN A 565 -10.29 33.80 -6.56
C ASN A 565 -9.13 33.97 -7.55
N SER A 566 -8.16 34.82 -7.21
CA SER A 566 -6.97 35.01 -8.04
C SER A 566 -6.06 33.77 -7.98
N PHE A 567 -6.01 33.10 -6.83
CA PHE A 567 -5.25 31.86 -6.66
C PHE A 567 -5.84 30.71 -7.49
N VAL A 568 -7.16 30.53 -7.46
CA VAL A 568 -7.86 29.55 -8.31
C VAL A 568 -7.57 29.81 -9.78
N ARG A 569 -7.69 31.07 -10.25
CA ARG A 569 -7.40 31.43 -11.66
C ARG A 569 -5.94 31.21 -12.04
N HIS A 570 -5.00 31.44 -11.11
CA HIS A 570 -3.60 31.13 -11.32
C HIS A 570 -3.39 29.64 -11.57
N ASN A 571 -4.00 28.80 -10.72
CA ASN A 571 -3.89 27.35 -10.76
C ASN A 571 -4.57 26.68 -11.96
N VAL A 572 -5.47 27.37 -12.69
CA VAL A 572 -5.96 26.86 -13.99
C VAL A 572 -4.82 26.67 -14.99
N ASN A 573 -3.83 27.57 -14.98
CA ASN A 573 -2.79 27.62 -16.02
C ASN A 573 -1.38 27.27 -15.52
N HIS A 574 -1.18 27.18 -14.19
CA HIS A 574 0.14 26.98 -13.58
C HIS A 574 0.05 25.92 -12.48
N LEU A 575 1.19 25.28 -12.20
CA LEU A 575 1.32 24.38 -11.05
C LEU A 575 1.69 25.17 -9.79
N SER A 576 1.07 24.81 -8.66
CA SER A 576 1.43 25.29 -7.33
C SER A 576 1.80 24.12 -6.41
N ARG A 577 2.98 24.20 -5.78
CA ARG A 577 3.47 23.22 -4.79
C ARG A 577 3.29 23.78 -3.38
N ILE A 578 2.64 23.03 -2.50
CA ILE A 578 2.47 23.38 -1.09
C ILE A 578 3.27 22.39 -0.24
N TYR A 579 4.09 22.90 0.67
CA TYR A 579 4.89 22.08 1.59
C TYR A 579 4.58 22.40 3.06
N PRO A 580 4.70 21.41 3.97
CA PRO A 580 4.46 21.60 5.40
C PRO A 580 5.41 22.63 6.01
N ALA A 581 4.95 23.32 7.07
CA ALA A 581 5.80 24.25 7.80
C ALA A 581 6.91 23.53 8.60
N GLY A 582 8.10 24.13 8.68
CA GLY A 582 9.28 23.51 9.30
C GLY A 582 9.19 23.22 10.81
N TRP A 583 8.23 23.83 11.52
CA TRP A 583 7.99 23.53 12.94
C TRP A 583 7.32 22.15 13.16
N ARG A 584 6.81 21.51 12.09
CA ARG A 584 6.26 20.15 12.10
C ARG A 584 7.36 19.08 12.12
N THR A 585 8.22 19.16 13.14
CA THR A 585 9.38 18.27 13.32
C THR A 585 8.99 16.81 13.59
N ASP A 586 7.75 16.59 14.02
CA ASP A 586 7.11 15.28 14.21
C ASP A 586 6.56 14.67 12.90
N SER A 587 6.86 15.27 11.75
CA SER A 587 6.31 14.88 10.44
C SER A 587 4.77 14.93 10.37
N SER A 588 4.09 15.76 11.19
CA SER A 588 2.65 15.98 11.06
C SER A 588 2.28 16.61 9.71
N ASN A 589 1.05 16.37 9.25
CA ASN A 589 0.54 16.89 7.98
C ASN A 589 -0.54 17.96 8.22
N TYR A 590 -0.56 18.99 7.37
CA TYR A 590 -1.70 19.90 7.26
C TYR A 590 -2.86 19.21 6.53
N ASN A 591 -4.06 19.79 6.61
CA ASN A 591 -5.22 19.31 5.85
C ASN A 591 -5.10 19.78 4.38
N PRO A 592 -4.96 18.86 3.40
CA PRO A 592 -4.76 19.26 2.01
C PRO A 592 -6.03 19.80 1.33
N VAL A 593 -7.22 19.59 1.91
CA VAL A 593 -8.50 19.99 1.31
C VAL A 593 -8.57 21.50 1.07
N GLU A 594 -8.04 22.32 1.98
CA GLU A 594 -8.05 23.78 1.82
C GLU A 594 -7.22 24.22 0.60
N MET A 595 -6.12 23.51 0.34
CA MET A 595 -5.25 23.77 -0.82
C MET A 595 -5.90 23.27 -2.12
N TRP A 596 -6.60 22.14 -2.08
CA TRP A 596 -7.32 21.64 -3.25
C TRP A 596 -8.49 22.53 -3.64
N ASN A 597 -9.19 23.11 -2.65
CA ASN A 597 -10.27 24.06 -2.89
C ASN A 597 -9.77 25.33 -3.61
N SER A 598 -8.48 25.65 -3.51
CA SER A 598 -7.85 26.74 -4.27
C SER A 598 -7.24 26.30 -5.61
N GLY A 599 -7.37 25.01 -5.95
CA GLY A 599 -6.83 24.42 -7.18
C GLY A 599 -5.35 24.06 -7.12
N CYS A 600 -4.70 24.11 -5.95
CA CYS A 600 -3.29 23.72 -5.84
C CYS A 600 -3.11 22.22 -6.13
N GLN A 601 -2.26 21.90 -7.11
CA GLN A 601 -2.12 20.55 -7.64
C GLN A 601 -1.19 19.68 -6.78
N ILE A 602 -0.09 20.25 -6.28
CA ILE A 602 0.99 19.50 -5.60
C ILE A 602 0.94 19.82 -4.11
N GLY A 603 0.00 19.22 -3.39
CA GLY A 603 -0.06 19.28 -1.93
C GLY A 603 0.81 18.17 -1.33
N LEU A 604 1.99 18.51 -0.80
CA LEU A 604 2.90 17.51 -0.27
C LEU A 604 2.50 17.07 1.15
N CYS A 605 2.46 15.76 1.35
CA CYS A 605 2.31 15.15 2.66
C CYS A 605 3.54 14.28 2.99
N THR A 606 3.95 14.24 4.25
CA THR A 606 5.00 13.34 4.74
C THR A 606 4.53 11.87 4.66
N PRO A 607 5.41 10.92 4.24
CA PRO A 607 5.06 9.52 4.02
C PRO A 607 4.37 8.77 5.17
N SER A 608 4.52 9.17 6.45
CA SER A 608 3.62 8.86 7.59
C SER A 608 4.34 9.05 8.94
N ILE A 609 3.71 9.70 9.94
CA ILE A 609 3.90 9.40 11.38
C ILE A 609 2.57 9.45 12.18
N SER A 610 1.62 10.34 11.90
CA SER A 610 0.43 10.44 12.79
C SER A 610 -0.81 9.69 12.28
N GLU A 611 -1.28 8.72 13.06
CA GLU A 611 -2.58 8.03 12.94
C GLU A 611 -3.81 8.97 13.13
N GLY A 612 -3.61 10.30 13.17
CA GLY A 612 -4.62 11.28 13.54
C GLY A 612 -5.44 11.86 12.40
N ASN A 613 -5.01 11.71 11.14
CA ASN A 613 -5.79 12.11 9.98
C ASN A 613 -5.48 11.17 8.80
N PRO A 614 -6.49 10.59 8.14
CA PRO A 614 -6.26 9.69 7.02
C PRO A 614 -5.45 10.40 5.94
N GLN A 615 -4.32 9.81 5.51
CA GLN A 615 -3.69 10.17 4.25
C GLN A 615 -4.75 10.06 3.17
N PRO A 616 -5.12 11.15 2.49
CA PRO A 616 -5.95 11.01 1.32
C PRO A 616 -5.09 10.40 0.21
N LEU A 617 -5.19 9.08 0.07
CA LEU A 617 -4.94 8.37 -1.19
C LEU A 617 -5.94 8.92 -2.20
N ILE A 618 -5.62 10.05 -2.83
CA ILE A 618 -6.49 10.66 -3.82
C ILE A 618 -5.81 10.60 -5.19
N ALA A 619 -6.49 9.85 -6.05
CA ALA A 619 -6.27 9.76 -7.47
C ALA A 619 -6.41 11.14 -8.11
N LEU A 620 -5.78 11.30 -9.28
CA LEU A 620 -5.95 12.44 -10.18
C LEU A 620 -7.46 12.68 -10.41
N SER A 621 -8.07 13.55 -9.62
CA SER A 621 -9.44 14.00 -9.80
C SER A 621 -9.39 15.39 -10.44
N CYS A 622 -10.00 15.51 -11.61
CA CYS A 622 -10.36 16.81 -12.18
C CYS A 622 -11.53 17.36 -11.34
N PRO A 623 -11.47 18.62 -10.85
CA PRO A 623 -12.63 19.26 -10.22
C PRO A 623 -13.80 19.44 -11.20
#